data_AF-A0A0D2AFK2-F1
#
_entry.id   AF-A0A0D2AFK2-F1
#
_cell.length_a   1.000
_cell.length_b   1.000
_cell.length_c   1.000
_cell.angle_alpha   90.00
_cell.angle_beta   90.00
_cell.angle_gamma   90.00
#
_symmetry.space_group_name_H-M   'P 1'
#
loop_
_entity.id
_entity.type
_entity.pdbx_description
1 polymer ?
#
loop_
_entity_poly.entity_id
_entity_poly.type
_entity_poly.pdbx_seq_one_letter_code
_entity_poly.pdbx_strand_id
1 'polypeptide(L)'
;MRFLEIPAGMMDDNDDVVLAAMKEIKEETKFEIHREELIDMTALALGQRKSRDVLQPVMYPSPANLDEHISLLLWEKELDRKEIEDLKGQLTGVKSQDETITLRLFPYEVLWKEGARDAKTLGAWALYEGLNRTGQIQRKLDEIRMGEFQKERAR
;
A
#
# COMPACT_ATOMS: atom_id res chain seq x y z
N MET A 1 1.92 12.86 -20.64
CA MET A 1 2.84 12.13 -19.75
C MET A 1 1.99 11.23 -18.87
N ARG A 2 2.44 10.01 -18.56
CA ARG A 2 1.81 9.15 -17.56
C ARG A 2 2.89 8.81 -16.54
N PHE A 3 2.62 9.06 -15.27
CA PHE A 3 3.51 8.67 -14.18
C PHE A 3 3.29 7.18 -13.86
N LEU A 4 4.30 6.54 -13.29
CA LEU A 4 4.20 5.20 -12.71
C LEU A 4 4.16 5.38 -11.20
N GLU A 5 3.07 4.91 -10.61
CA GLU A 5 2.74 5.16 -9.21
C GLU A 5 2.12 3.89 -8.62
N ILE A 6 2.23 3.73 -7.31
CA ILE A 6 1.42 2.76 -6.56
C ILE A 6 -0.03 3.25 -6.46
N PRO A 7 -1.02 2.34 -6.30
CA PRO A 7 -2.42 2.72 -6.06
C PRO A 7 -2.57 3.67 -4.88
N ALA A 8 -3.42 4.69 -5.04
CA ALA A 8 -3.63 5.73 -4.04
C ALA A 8 -4.94 6.50 -4.30
N GLY A 9 -5.60 6.89 -3.21
CA GLY A 9 -6.75 7.78 -3.27
C GLY A 9 -6.77 8.75 -2.11
N MET A 10 -7.53 9.83 -2.30
CA MET A 10 -7.75 10.83 -1.27
C MET A 10 -8.70 10.27 -0.21
N MET A 11 -8.43 10.64 1.04
CA MET A 11 -9.30 10.32 2.16
C MET A 11 -10.07 11.55 2.60
N ASP A 12 -11.33 11.36 3.01
CA ASP A 12 -12.05 12.39 3.74
C ASP A 12 -11.61 12.42 5.21
N ASP A 13 -11.77 13.56 5.90
CA ASP A 13 -11.23 13.80 7.26
C ASP A 13 -11.65 12.76 8.33
N ASN A 14 -12.71 11.98 8.09
CA ASN A 14 -13.23 10.98 9.02
C ASN A 14 -13.07 9.53 8.51
N ASP A 15 -12.38 9.33 7.40
CA ASP A 15 -12.23 7.99 6.81
C ASP A 15 -11.20 7.16 7.57
N ASP A 16 -11.51 5.87 7.69
CA ASP A 16 -10.56 4.88 8.15
C ASP A 16 -9.55 4.60 7.03
N VAL A 17 -8.26 4.83 7.31
CA VAL A 17 -7.15 4.65 6.34
C VAL A 17 -7.19 3.30 5.66
N VAL A 18 -7.50 2.23 6.41
CA VAL A 18 -7.54 0.89 5.86
C VAL A 18 -8.74 0.73 4.92
N LEU A 19 -9.91 1.23 5.31
CA LEU A 19 -11.11 1.14 4.46
C LEU A 19 -10.95 1.93 3.15
N ALA A 20 -10.34 3.11 3.21
CA ALA A 20 -10.01 3.89 2.03
C ALA A 20 -9.05 3.12 1.11
N ALA A 21 -7.94 2.62 1.65
CA ALA A 21 -6.97 1.84 0.86
C ALA A 21 -7.60 0.59 0.21
N MET A 22 -8.49 -0.12 0.92
CA MET A 22 -9.22 -1.27 0.37
C MET A 22 -10.10 -0.89 -0.82
N LYS A 23 -10.79 0.25 -0.72
CA LYS A 23 -11.63 0.78 -1.81
C LYS A 23 -10.77 1.11 -3.03
N GLU A 24 -9.68 1.84 -2.83
CA GLU A 24 -8.78 2.23 -3.93
C GLU A 24 -8.13 1.02 -4.61
N ILE A 25 -7.63 0.05 -3.83
CA ILE A 25 -7.11 -1.22 -4.37
C ILE A 25 -8.17 -1.90 -5.24
N LYS A 26 -9.43 -1.99 -4.78
CA LYS A 26 -10.50 -2.59 -5.58
C LYS A 26 -10.80 -1.81 -6.85
N GLU A 27 -10.82 -0.48 -6.79
CA GLU A 27 -11.14 0.38 -7.94
C GLU A 27 -10.03 0.33 -9.00
N GLU A 28 -8.78 0.44 -8.56
CA GLU A 28 -7.58 0.54 -9.39
C GLU A 28 -6.99 -0.81 -9.84
N THR A 29 -7.16 -1.89 -9.07
CA THR A 29 -6.51 -3.19 -9.35
C THR A 29 -7.49 -4.35 -9.48
N LYS A 30 -8.76 -4.16 -9.08
CA LYS A 30 -9.81 -5.19 -9.02
C LYS A 30 -9.60 -6.26 -7.94
N PHE A 31 -8.59 -6.12 -7.10
CA PHE A 31 -8.43 -6.99 -5.94
C PHE A 31 -9.44 -6.66 -4.84
N GLU A 32 -10.14 -7.68 -4.36
CA GLU A 32 -10.87 -7.61 -3.10
C GLU A 32 -9.97 -8.18 -2.01
N ILE A 33 -9.66 -7.36 -1.01
CA ILE A 33 -8.78 -7.72 0.09
C ILE A 33 -9.51 -7.57 1.42
N HIS A 34 -9.00 -8.20 2.47
CA HIS A 34 -9.51 -8.03 3.82
C HIS A 34 -8.67 -7.02 4.61
N ARG A 35 -9.33 -6.31 5.53
CA ARG A 35 -8.70 -5.31 6.41
C ARG A 35 -7.47 -5.87 7.14
N GLU A 36 -7.53 -7.12 7.59
CA GLU A 36 -6.45 -7.75 8.33
C GLU A 36 -5.23 -8.09 7.47
N GLU A 37 -5.35 -8.06 6.13
CA GLU A 37 -4.23 -8.32 5.22
C GLU A 37 -3.36 -7.09 4.97
N LEU A 38 -3.77 -5.90 5.44
CA LEU A 38 -3.04 -4.66 5.25
C LEU A 38 -2.12 -4.35 6.45
N ILE A 39 -0.88 -3.99 6.14
CA ILE A 39 0.11 -3.54 7.12
C ILE A 39 0.35 -2.05 6.91
N ASP A 40 0.00 -1.22 7.89
CA ASP A 40 0.36 0.21 7.90
C ASP A 40 1.85 0.36 8.23
N MET A 41 2.67 0.56 7.19
CA MET A 41 4.12 0.68 7.32
C MET A 41 4.52 1.99 7.98
N THR A 42 3.77 3.08 7.73
CA THR A 42 4.00 4.38 8.36
C THR A 42 3.80 4.32 9.87
N ALA A 43 2.68 3.76 10.32
CA ALA A 43 2.40 3.53 11.73
C ALA A 43 3.40 2.55 12.36
N LEU A 44 3.79 1.49 11.65
CA LEU A 44 4.77 0.52 12.16
C LEU A 44 6.16 1.15 12.36
N ALA A 45 6.61 1.98 11.42
CA ALA A 45 7.89 2.67 11.52
C ALA A 45 7.90 3.77 12.60
N LEU A 46 6.80 4.50 12.73
CA LEU A 46 6.69 5.64 13.66
C LEU A 46 6.28 5.23 15.07
N GLY A 47 5.54 4.14 15.25
CA GLY A 47 5.16 3.58 16.56
C GLY A 47 6.35 3.16 17.41
N GLN A 48 7.54 2.99 16.82
CA GLN A 48 8.78 2.79 17.56
C GLN A 48 9.33 4.07 18.20
N ARG A 49 8.95 5.24 17.66
CA ARG A 49 9.34 6.52 18.21
C ARG A 49 8.24 6.98 19.16
N LYS A 50 8.55 7.04 20.46
CA LYS A 50 7.80 7.88 21.40
C LYS A 50 8.08 9.35 21.06
N SER A 51 7.65 9.84 19.90
CA SER A 51 7.70 11.27 19.64
C SER A 51 6.68 11.94 20.56
N ARG A 52 7.07 13.06 21.17
CA ARG A 52 6.16 13.95 21.90
C ARG A 52 5.38 14.86 20.94
N ASP A 53 5.31 14.49 19.66
CA ASP A 53 4.77 15.33 18.61
C ASP A 53 3.27 15.17 18.49
N VAL A 54 2.60 16.26 18.10
CA VAL A 54 1.15 16.33 17.84
C VAL A 54 0.83 15.84 16.42
N LEU A 55 1.86 15.49 15.63
CA LEU A 55 1.72 15.09 14.24
C LEU A 55 1.19 13.65 14.10
N GLN A 56 0.46 13.42 13.01
CA GLN A 56 -0.04 12.09 12.68
C GLN A 56 1.12 11.16 12.27
N PRO A 57 1.01 9.84 12.51
CA PRO A 57 2.04 8.87 12.19
C PRO A 57 2.02 8.50 10.69
N VAL A 58 2.25 9.48 9.82
CA VAL A 58 2.11 9.41 8.36
C VAL A 58 3.35 9.99 7.66
N MET A 59 3.48 9.74 6.35
CA MET A 59 4.53 10.35 5.53
C MET A 59 4.08 11.74 5.05
N TYR A 60 4.91 12.76 5.25
CA TYR A 60 4.73 14.08 4.66
C TYR A 60 5.65 14.23 3.44
N PRO A 61 5.13 14.34 2.20
CA PRO A 61 5.96 14.43 1.00
C PRO A 61 6.75 15.75 0.95
N SER A 62 6.22 16.83 1.51
CA SER A 62 6.88 18.15 1.55
C SER A 62 6.47 18.95 2.80
N PRO A 63 7.01 18.61 3.98
CA PRO A 63 6.55 19.16 5.27
C PRO A 63 6.76 20.67 5.45
N ALA A 64 7.56 21.31 4.60
CA ALA A 64 7.79 22.75 4.65
C ALA A 64 6.74 23.56 3.85
N ASN A 65 6.04 22.93 2.90
CA ASN A 65 5.24 23.62 1.91
C ASN A 65 3.82 23.09 1.76
N LEU A 66 3.58 21.83 2.12
CA LEU A 66 2.29 21.16 1.99
C LEU A 66 1.86 20.59 3.34
N ASP A 67 0.56 20.61 3.59
CA ASP A 67 -0.14 19.90 4.66
C ASP A 67 -0.62 18.51 4.24
N GLU A 68 -0.43 18.16 2.96
CA GLU A 68 -0.62 16.81 2.44
C GLU A 68 0.19 15.80 3.25
N HIS A 69 -0.44 14.66 3.51
CA HIS A 69 0.17 13.53 4.18
C HIS A 69 -0.41 12.22 3.63
N ILE A 70 0.40 11.17 3.72
CA ILE A 70 0.12 9.90 3.06
C ILE A 70 0.44 8.77 4.04
N SER A 71 -0.55 7.93 4.31
CA SER A 71 -0.33 6.64 4.96
C SER A 71 0.14 5.62 3.93
N LEU A 72 1.23 4.92 4.20
CA LEU A 72 1.78 3.94 3.27
C LEU A 72 1.51 2.53 3.79
N LEU A 73 0.67 1.80 3.07
CA LEU A 73 0.27 0.45 3.42
C LEU A 73 0.94 -0.59 2.53
N LEU A 74 1.17 -1.77 3.09
CA LEU A 74 1.64 -2.96 2.40
C LEU A 74 0.53 -3.99 2.35
N TRP A 75 0.31 -4.54 1.15
CA TRP A 75 -0.44 -5.77 0.93
C TRP A 75 0.47 -6.74 0.18
N GLU A 76 0.62 -7.97 0.70
CA GLU A 76 1.43 -9.02 0.09
C GLU A 76 0.59 -10.29 -0.04
N LYS A 77 0.56 -10.86 -1.25
CA LYS A 77 -0.19 -12.08 -1.54
C LYS A 77 0.55 -12.97 -2.51
N GLU A 78 0.41 -14.27 -2.32
CA GLU A 78 0.78 -15.27 -3.33
C GLU A 78 -0.40 -15.46 -4.28
N LEU A 79 -0.13 -15.32 -5.58
CA LEU A 79 -1.12 -15.48 -6.65
C LEU A 79 -0.67 -16.58 -7.60
N ASP A 80 -1.63 -17.25 -8.24
CA ASP A 80 -1.33 -18.19 -9.30
C ASP A 80 -0.71 -17.45 -10.48
N ARG A 81 0.24 -18.11 -11.17
CA ARG A 81 0.90 -17.52 -12.34
C ARG A 81 -0.09 -17.04 -13.39
N LYS A 82 -1.21 -17.75 -13.56
CA LYS A 82 -2.25 -17.36 -14.51
C LYS A 82 -2.90 -16.04 -14.09
N GLU A 83 -3.22 -15.87 -12.81
CA GLU A 83 -3.78 -14.62 -12.28
C GLU A 83 -2.81 -13.46 -12.51
N ILE A 84 -1.51 -13.68 -12.27
CA ILE A 84 -0.47 -12.66 -12.53
C ILE A 84 -0.43 -12.24 -14.00
N GLU A 85 -0.53 -13.19 -14.93
CA GLU A 85 -0.56 -12.86 -16.37
C GLU A 85 -1.85 -12.13 -16.77
N ASP A 86 -3.00 -12.54 -16.22
CA ASP A 86 -4.30 -11.95 -16.51
C ASP A 86 -4.37 -10.47 -16.07
N LEU A 87 -3.60 -10.05 -15.07
CA LEU A 87 -3.51 -8.66 -14.59
C LEU A 87 -2.75 -7.71 -15.53
N LYS A 88 -1.86 -8.23 -16.39
CA LYS A 88 -0.95 -7.37 -17.16
C LYS A 88 -1.71 -6.55 -18.21
N GLY A 89 -1.59 -5.22 -18.12
CA GLY A 89 -2.15 -4.31 -19.10
C GLY A 89 -3.67 -4.16 -19.01
N GLN A 90 -4.29 -4.63 -17.92
CA GLN A 90 -5.70 -4.36 -17.66
C GLN A 90 -5.94 -2.86 -17.52
N LEU A 91 -6.97 -2.37 -18.20
CA LEU A 91 -7.50 -1.03 -18.01
C LEU A 91 -8.44 -1.05 -16.80
N THR A 92 -8.12 -0.22 -15.81
CA THR A 92 -8.80 -0.14 -14.52
C THR A 92 -9.20 1.31 -14.22
N GLY A 93 -9.66 1.58 -13.00
CA GLY A 93 -10.30 2.84 -12.63
C GLY A 93 -11.81 2.85 -12.86
N VAL A 94 -12.49 3.84 -12.28
CA VAL A 94 -13.94 4.00 -12.39
C VAL A 94 -14.24 5.06 -13.46
N LYS A 95 -15.02 4.69 -14.49
CA LYS A 95 -15.39 5.61 -15.59
C LYS A 95 -16.07 6.91 -15.12
N SER A 96 -16.67 6.93 -13.92
CA SER A 96 -17.33 8.12 -13.36
C SER A 96 -16.35 9.15 -12.80
N GLN A 97 -15.09 8.80 -12.56
CA GLN A 97 -14.07 9.70 -11.99
C GLN A 97 -13.12 10.31 -13.05
N ASP A 98 -13.41 10.12 -14.35
CA ASP A 98 -12.58 10.58 -15.49
C ASP A 98 -11.11 10.09 -15.44
N GLU A 99 -10.85 9.07 -14.60
CA GLU A 99 -9.52 8.52 -14.39
C GLU A 99 -9.38 7.19 -15.14
N THR A 100 -8.47 7.15 -16.11
CA THR A 100 -8.13 5.92 -16.85
C THR A 100 -6.79 5.40 -16.36
N ILE A 101 -6.82 4.31 -15.59
CA ILE A 101 -5.64 3.68 -15.01
C ILE A 101 -5.28 2.43 -15.83
N THR A 102 -3.98 2.15 -15.98
CA THR A 102 -3.51 0.94 -16.65
C THR A 102 -2.58 0.20 -15.71
N LEU A 103 -2.98 -0.99 -15.26
CA LEU A 103 -2.20 -1.77 -14.33
C LEU A 103 -0.93 -2.29 -15.01
N ARG A 104 0.22 -2.09 -14.34
CA ARG A 104 1.52 -2.62 -14.77
C ARG A 104 2.18 -3.35 -13.61
N LEU A 105 2.72 -4.52 -13.91
CA LEU A 105 3.49 -5.33 -12.98
C LEU A 105 4.98 -5.20 -13.30
N PHE A 106 5.77 -5.01 -12.25
CA PHE A 106 7.23 -4.91 -12.34
C PHE A 106 7.88 -5.92 -11.38
N PRO A 107 9.05 -6.48 -11.72
CA PRO A 107 9.91 -7.11 -10.72
C PRO A 107 10.20 -6.12 -9.59
N TYR A 108 10.15 -6.61 -8.35
CA TYR A 108 10.34 -5.75 -7.17
C TYR A 108 11.68 -5.01 -7.20
N GLU A 109 12.74 -5.65 -7.69
CA GLU A 109 14.12 -5.16 -7.70
C GLU A 109 14.31 -3.90 -8.56
N VAL A 110 13.37 -3.64 -9.49
CA VAL A 110 13.41 -2.45 -10.35
C VAL A 110 12.44 -1.36 -9.92
N LEU A 111 11.59 -1.61 -8.90
CA LEU A 111 10.55 -0.68 -8.47
C LEU A 111 11.10 0.73 -8.17
N TRP A 112 12.23 0.82 -7.47
CA TRP A 112 12.87 2.10 -7.13
C TRP A 112 13.37 2.88 -8.35
N LYS A 113 13.62 2.22 -9.48
CA LYS A 113 14.05 2.87 -10.73
C LYS A 113 12.84 3.37 -11.52
N GLU A 114 11.83 2.52 -11.65
CA GLU A 114 10.62 2.82 -12.42
C GLU A 114 9.73 3.86 -11.71
N GLY A 115 9.60 3.74 -10.39
CA GLY A 115 8.86 4.65 -9.52
C GLY A 115 9.65 5.87 -9.04
N ALA A 116 10.85 6.11 -9.57
CA ALA A 116 11.76 7.16 -9.08
C ALA A 116 11.19 8.59 -9.12
N ARG A 117 10.12 8.80 -9.89
CA ARG A 117 9.46 10.09 -10.07
C ARG A 117 8.25 10.31 -9.14
N ASP A 118 7.88 9.31 -8.35
CA ASP A 118 6.71 9.35 -7.46
C ASP A 118 7.15 9.19 -6.00
N ALA A 119 6.82 10.18 -5.17
CA ALA A 119 7.29 10.26 -3.79
C ALA A 119 6.71 9.14 -2.92
N LYS A 120 5.43 8.81 -3.08
CA LYS A 120 4.77 7.74 -2.32
C LYS A 120 5.34 6.37 -2.68
N THR A 121 5.65 6.12 -3.95
CA THR A 121 6.29 4.86 -4.38
C THR A 121 7.67 4.70 -3.74
N LEU A 122 8.52 5.74 -3.80
CA LEU A 122 9.84 5.69 -3.16
C LEU A 122 9.76 5.61 -1.63
N GLY A 123 8.81 6.32 -1.02
CA GLY A 123 8.54 6.26 0.42
C GLY A 123 8.13 4.85 0.86
N ALA A 124 7.19 4.22 0.15
CA ALA A 124 6.74 2.87 0.41
C ALA A 124 7.89 1.86 0.27
N TRP A 125 8.67 1.97 -0.81
CA TRP A 125 9.85 1.13 -1.03
C TRP A 125 10.87 1.27 0.12
N ALA A 126 11.20 2.50 0.52
CA ALA A 126 12.17 2.75 1.59
C ALA A 126 11.69 2.23 2.97
N LEU A 127 10.41 2.40 3.29
CA LEU A 127 9.82 1.86 4.52
C LEU A 127 9.82 0.33 4.49
N TYR A 128 9.37 -0.29 3.40
CA TYR A 128 9.40 -1.74 3.25
C TYR A 128 10.80 -2.29 3.46
N GLU A 129 11.80 -1.73 2.78
CA GLU A 129 13.21 -2.11 2.91
C GLU A 129 13.73 -2.00 4.36
N GLY A 130 13.44 -0.88 5.04
CA GLY A 130 13.86 -0.67 6.42
C GLY A 130 13.19 -1.62 7.41
N LEU A 131 11.87 -1.78 7.29
CA LEU A 131 11.07 -2.65 8.16
C LEU A 131 11.41 -4.13 7.91
N ASN A 132 11.70 -4.51 6.67
CA ASN A 132 12.08 -5.88 6.34
C ASN A 132 13.50 -6.22 6.86
N ARG A 133 14.47 -5.30 6.73
CA ARG A 133 15.82 -5.45 7.34
C ARG A 133 15.79 -5.66 8.85
N THR A 134 14.77 -5.15 9.53
CA THR A 134 14.57 -5.30 10.98
C THR A 134 13.68 -6.51 11.34
N GLY A 135 13.23 -7.27 10.35
CA GLY A 135 12.37 -8.46 10.51
C GLY A 135 10.93 -8.15 10.90
N GLN A 136 10.48 -6.90 10.85
CA GLN A 136 9.15 -6.52 11.29
C GLN A 136 8.07 -6.87 10.28
N ILE A 137 8.35 -6.71 8.98
CA ILE A 137 7.44 -7.14 7.92
C ILE A 137 7.17 -8.64 8.04
N GLN A 138 8.23 -9.45 8.14
CA GLN A 138 8.08 -10.90 8.27
C GLN A 138 7.21 -11.30 9.47
N ARG A 139 7.42 -10.69 10.65
CA ARG A 139 6.58 -10.96 11.83
C ARG A 139 5.10 -10.62 11.58
N LYS A 140 4.82 -9.48 10.94
CA LYS A 140 3.45 -9.08 10.61
C LYS A 140 2.79 -10.02 9.61
N LEU A 141 3.53 -10.44 8.58
CA LEU A 141 3.04 -11.43 7.62
C LEU A 141 2.76 -12.79 8.29
N ASP A 142 3.62 -13.23 9.20
CA ASP A 142 3.40 -14.47 9.96
C ASP A 142 2.16 -14.36 10.85
N GLU A 143 1.94 -13.22 11.53
CA GLU A 143 0.72 -12.94 12.31
C GLU A 143 -0.55 -13.04 11.43
N ILE A 144 -0.52 -12.46 10.23
CA ILE A 144 -1.64 -12.48 9.27
C ILE A 144 -1.93 -13.91 8.82
N ARG A 145 -0.91 -14.64 8.35
CA ARG A 145 -1.03 -16.04 7.90
C ARG A 145 -1.57 -16.96 9.00
N MET A 146 -1.10 -16.78 10.23
CA MET A 146 -1.61 -17.53 11.38
C MET A 146 -3.07 -17.19 11.68
N GLY A 147 -3.46 -15.93 11.54
CA GLY A 147 -4.85 -15.50 11.68
C GLY A 147 -5.78 -16.10 10.63
N GLU A 148 -5.35 -16.14 9.36
CA GLU A 148 -6.08 -16.79 8.26
C GLU A 148 -6.30 -18.28 8.54
N PHE A 149 -5.26 -19.00 8.95
CA PHE A 149 -5.33 -20.43 9.26
C PHE A 149 -6.34 -20.75 10.38
N GLN A 150 -6.42 -19.91 11.42
CA GLN A 150 -7.40 -20.10 12.50
C GLN A 150 -8.83 -19.85 12.03
N LYS A 151 -9.05 -18.89 11.11
CA LYS A 151 -10.38 -18.63 10.52
C LYS A 151 -10.86 -19.81 9.66
N GLU A 152 -9.96 -20.44 8.90
CA GLU A 152 -10.31 -21.61 8.08
C GLU A 152 -10.71 -22.82 8.93
N ARG A 153 -10.08 -23.03 10.09
CA ARG A 153 -10.42 -24.12 11.02
C ARG A 153 -11.71 -23.93 11.80
N ALA A 154 -12.19 -22.69 11.91
CA ALA A 154 -13.41 -22.34 12.62
C ALA A 154 -14.67 -22.37 11.72
N ARG A 155 -14.51 -22.63 10.42
CA ARG A 155 -15.58 -22.81 9.43
C ARG A 155 -15.85 -24.30 9.19
#